data_AF-A0A958BQ19-F1
#
_entry.id   AF-A0A958BQ19-F1
#
_cell.length_a   1.000
_cell.length_b   1.000
_cell.length_c   1.000
_cell.angle_alpha   90.00
_cell.angle_beta   90.00
_cell.angle_gamma   90.00
#
_symmetry.space_group_name_H-M   'P 1'
#
loop_
_entity.id
_entity.type
_entity.pdbx_description
1 polymer ?
#
loop_
_entity_poly.entity_id
_entity_poly.type
_entity_poly.pdbx_seq_one_letter_code
_entity_poly.pdbx_strand_id
1 'polypeptide(L)'
;MSLEHKGFFASLFDMTFTEFITERIIRVLYALAILGAAGFGLFPAIAGFQFSFLAGVSGLVLWPILFLIYVIMARVALETVIVLFRIADNTSESERILERDYKKQVSAEEKAEKEK
;
A
#
# COMPACT_ATOMS: atom_id res chain seq x y z
N MET A 1 22.41 -9.48 22.72
CA MET A 1 20.99 -9.10 22.60
C MET A 1 20.58 -9.43 21.17
N SER A 2 19.89 -10.55 20.96
CA SER A 2 19.46 -10.97 19.63
C SER A 2 18.39 -10.01 19.14
N LEU A 3 18.61 -9.38 17.99
CA LEU A 3 17.56 -8.63 17.31
C LEU A 3 16.49 -9.64 16.87
N GLU A 4 15.45 -9.76 17.69
CA GLU A 4 14.29 -10.56 17.38
C GLU A 4 13.61 -9.92 16.16
N HIS A 5 13.73 -10.58 15.02
CA HIS A 5 13.11 -10.12 13.78
C HIS A 5 11.60 -10.26 13.98
N LYS A 6 10.91 -9.14 14.29
CA LYS A 6 9.45 -9.12 14.46
C LYS A 6 8.80 -9.84 13.27
N GLY A 7 8.05 -10.90 13.55
CA GLY A 7 7.33 -11.65 12.51
C GLY A 7 6.31 -10.77 11.80
N PHE A 8 6.01 -11.08 10.53
CA PHE A 8 5.07 -10.31 9.69
C PHE A 8 3.73 -10.01 10.39
N PHE A 9 3.17 -10.97 11.13
CA PHE A 9 1.93 -10.79 11.89
C PHE A 9 2.09 -9.87 13.10
N ALA A 10 3.22 -9.95 13.81
CA ALA A 10 3.51 -9.04 14.93
C ALA A 10 3.65 -7.59 14.46
N SER A 11 4.21 -7.41 13.26
CA SER A 11 4.25 -6.11 12.57
C SER A 11 2.89 -5.62 12.07
N LEU A 12 1.99 -6.54 11.64
CA LEU A 12 0.66 -6.19 11.15
C LEU A 12 -0.24 -5.61 12.26
N PHE A 13 -0.05 -6.06 13.50
CA PHE A 13 -0.76 -5.59 14.68
C PHE A 13 0.03 -4.51 15.46
N ASP A 14 1.10 -3.95 14.88
CA ASP A 14 1.84 -2.87 15.51
C ASP A 14 1.07 -1.55 15.35
N MET A 15 0.34 -1.17 16.40
CA MET A 15 -0.44 0.07 16.50
C MET A 15 0.41 1.34 16.45
N THR A 16 1.74 1.21 16.48
CA THR A 16 2.69 2.33 16.51
C THR A 16 3.09 2.82 15.11
N PHE A 17 2.78 2.07 14.04
CA PHE A 17 3.05 2.40 12.62
C PHE A 17 4.45 3.00 12.35
N THR A 18 5.46 2.62 13.12
CA THR A 18 6.77 3.30 13.14
C THR A 18 7.67 2.90 11.98
N GLU A 19 7.32 1.81 11.28
CA GLU A 19 7.98 1.32 10.08
C GLU A 19 6.96 1.29 8.92
N PHE A 20 7.34 1.85 7.76
CA PHE A 20 6.49 1.89 6.57
C PHE A 20 6.37 0.50 5.90
N ILE A 21 5.69 -0.43 6.58
CA ILE A 21 5.44 -1.80 6.08
C ILE A 21 4.34 -1.79 5.00
N THR A 22 3.74 -0.62 4.74
CA THR A 22 2.61 -0.44 3.83
C THR A 22 2.87 -1.08 2.45
N GLU A 23 4.05 -0.89 1.85
CA GLU A 23 4.36 -1.48 0.54
C GLU A 23 4.35 -3.02 0.54
N ARG A 24 4.71 -3.64 1.68
CA ARG A 24 4.75 -5.10 1.84
C ARG A 24 3.36 -5.69 2.10
N ILE A 25 2.51 -4.97 2.84
CA ILE A 25 1.17 -5.40 3.23
C ILE A 25 0.11 -5.14 2.15
N ILE A 26 0.33 -4.19 1.24
CA ILE A 26 -0.67 -3.82 0.23
C ILE A 26 -1.12 -4.99 -0.66
N ARG A 27 -0.22 -5.92 -0.99
CA ARG A 27 -0.59 -7.13 -1.73
C ARG A 27 -1.60 -7.99 -0.96
N VAL A 28 -1.42 -8.09 0.35
CA VAL A 28 -2.33 -8.82 1.24
C VAL A 28 -3.64 -8.06 1.41
N LEU A 29 -3.61 -6.73 1.58
CA LEU A 29 -4.82 -5.90 1.66
C LEU A 29 -5.65 -5.96 0.39
N TYR A 30 -5.01 -5.93 -0.79
CA TYR A 30 -5.73 -6.08 -2.06
C TYR A 30 -6.39 -7.45 -2.20
N ALA A 31 -5.66 -8.51 -1.86
CA ALA A 31 -6.21 -9.86 -1.85
C ALA A 31 -7.39 -9.98 -0.87
N LEU A 32 -7.27 -9.43 0.33
CA LEU A 32 -8.36 -9.39 1.31
C LEU A 32 -9.55 -8.56 0.84
N ALA A 33 -9.33 -7.44 0.15
CA ALA A 33 -10.40 -6.62 -0.42
C ALA A 33 -11.16 -7.37 -1.52
N ILE A 34 -10.44 -8.10 -2.39
CA ILE A 34 -11.06 -8.95 -3.42
C ILE A 34 -11.83 -10.11 -2.77
N LEU A 35 -11.22 -10.81 -1.82
CA LEU A 35 -11.86 -11.93 -1.12
C LEU A 35 -13.07 -11.48 -0.31
N GLY A 36 -12.98 -10.32 0.34
CA GLY A 36 -14.08 -9.68 1.05
C GLY A 36 -15.21 -9.32 0.10
N ALA A 37 -14.92 -8.65 -1.01
CA ALA A 37 -15.92 -8.30 -2.01
C ALA A 37 -16.56 -9.54 -2.68
N ALA A 38 -15.78 -10.58 -2.95
CA ALA A 38 -16.28 -11.83 -3.51
C ALA A 38 -17.16 -12.59 -2.49
N GLY A 39 -16.72 -12.68 -1.23
CA GLY A 39 -17.44 -13.34 -0.15
C GLY A 39 -18.74 -12.63 0.23
N PHE A 40 -18.70 -11.30 0.35
CA PHE A 40 -19.91 -10.50 0.58
C PHE A 40 -20.85 -10.49 -0.61
N GLY A 41 -20.37 -10.82 -1.81
CA GLY A 41 -21.15 -10.72 -3.02
C GLY A 41 -22.17 -11.81 -3.30
N LEU A 42 -21.96 -12.98 -2.71
CA LEU A 42 -22.94 -14.06 -2.74
C LEU A 42 -24.15 -13.76 -1.83
N PHE A 43 -23.95 -12.96 -0.78
CA PHE A 43 -24.99 -12.65 0.19
C PHE A 43 -26.20 -11.90 -0.41
N PRO A 44 -26.03 -10.78 -1.17
CA PRO A 44 -27.16 -10.07 -1.77
C PRO A 44 -27.84 -10.86 -2.89
N ALA A 45 -27.13 -11.74 -3.61
CA ALA A 45 -27.75 -12.63 -4.59
C ALA A 45 -28.75 -13.58 -3.91
N ILE A 46 -28.35 -14.21 -2.79
CA ILE A 46 -29.22 -15.11 -2.02
C ILE A 46 -30.35 -14.34 -1.33
N ALA A 47 -30.04 -13.19 -0.72
CA ALA A 47 -31.03 -12.36 -0.03
C ALA A 47 -32.06 -11.74 -0.98
N GLY A 48 -31.66 -11.40 -2.23
CA GLY A 48 -32.56 -10.85 -3.24
C GLY A 48 -33.71 -11.80 -3.58
N PHE A 49 -33.43 -13.11 -3.72
CA PHE A 49 -34.45 -14.12 -3.97
C PHE A 49 -35.40 -14.35 -2.80
N GLN A 50 -34.99 -14.05 -1.56
CA GLN A 50 -35.88 -14.11 -0.38
C GLN A 50 -36.94 -13.00 -0.40
N PHE A 51 -36.62 -11.86 -1.04
CA PHE A 51 -37.57 -10.74 -1.18
C PHE A 51 -38.48 -10.89 -2.40
N SER A 52 -37.93 -11.16 -3.58
CA SER A 52 -38.70 -11.44 -4.79
C SER A 52 -37.84 -12.01 -5.92
N PHE A 53 -38.48 -12.68 -6.88
CA PHE A 53 -37.80 -13.16 -8.09
C PHE A 53 -37.07 -12.03 -8.85
N LEU A 54 -37.73 -10.88 -9.03
CA LEU A 54 -37.16 -9.75 -9.76
C LEU A 54 -35.96 -9.13 -9.04
N ALA A 55 -36.00 -9.06 -7.70
CA ALA A 55 -34.89 -8.58 -6.88
C ALA A 55 -33.69 -9.53 -6.89
N GLY A 56 -33.91 -10.84 -6.91
CA GLY A 56 -32.84 -11.82 -7.05
C GLY A 56 -32.14 -11.73 -8.41
N VAL A 57 -32.91 -11.60 -9.50
CA VAL A 57 -32.36 -11.47 -10.85
C VAL A 57 -31.61 -10.15 -11.04
N SER A 58 -32.13 -9.03 -10.53
CA SER A 58 -31.43 -7.74 -10.60
C SER A 58 -30.13 -7.76 -9.80
N GLY A 59 -30.11 -8.41 -8.63
CA GLY A 59 -28.91 -8.66 -7.85
C GLY A 59 -27.86 -9.45 -8.64
N LEU A 60 -28.27 -10.49 -9.38
CA LEU A 60 -27.35 -11.32 -10.16
C LEU A 60 -26.65 -10.57 -11.31
N VAL A 61 -27.32 -9.58 -11.89
CA VAL A 61 -26.78 -8.77 -13.00
C VAL A 61 -26.00 -7.55 -12.49
N LEU A 62 -26.50 -6.86 -11.47
CA LEU A 62 -25.88 -5.65 -10.94
C LEU A 62 -24.65 -5.98 -10.07
N TRP A 63 -24.66 -7.11 -9.38
CA TRP A 63 -23.59 -7.46 -8.46
C TRP A 63 -22.21 -7.60 -9.13
N PRO A 64 -22.04 -8.33 -10.25
CA PRO A 64 -20.76 -8.40 -10.96
C PRO A 64 -20.22 -7.03 -11.38
N ILE A 65 -21.11 -6.11 -11.78
CA ILE A 65 -20.74 -4.76 -12.20
C ILE A 65 -20.23 -3.97 -10.99
N LEU A 66 -20.96 -4.00 -9.87
CA LEU A 66 -20.56 -3.34 -8.62
C LEU A 66 -19.26 -3.92 -8.06
N PHE A 67 -19.09 -5.24 -8.14
CA PHE A 67 -17.85 -5.92 -7.75
C PHE A 67 -16.65 -5.41 -8.55
N LEU A 68 -16.77 -5.32 -9.88
CA LEU A 68 -15.69 -4.80 -10.73
C LEU A 68 -15.35 -3.34 -10.39
N ILE A 69 -16.37 -2.49 -10.21
CA ILE A 69 -16.18 -1.09 -9.80
C ILE A 69 -15.45 -1.03 -8.46
N TYR A 70 -15.87 -1.83 -7.47
CA TYR A 70 -15.24 -1.89 -6.17
C TYR A 70 -13.77 -2.32 -6.25
N VAL A 71 -13.46 -3.36 -7.03
CA VAL A 71 -12.08 -3.86 -7.19
C VAL A 71 -11.19 -2.82 -7.88
N ILE A 72 -11.71 -2.09 -8.87
CA ILE A 72 -10.99 -0.99 -9.52
C ILE A 72 -10.74 0.15 -8.53
N MET A 73 -11.75 0.57 -7.78
CA MET A 73 -11.62 1.62 -6.78
C MET A 73 -10.62 1.25 -5.68
N ALA A 74 -10.69 0.01 -5.19
CA ALA A 74 -9.73 -0.51 -4.22
C ALA A 74 -8.30 -0.49 -4.78
N ARG A 75 -8.12 -0.81 -6.07
CA ARG A 75 -6.81 -0.73 -6.72
C ARG A 75 -6.28 0.70 -6.80
N VAL A 76 -7.09 1.63 -7.26
CA VAL A 76 -6.72 3.05 -7.35
C VAL A 76 -6.38 3.61 -5.96
N ALA A 77 -7.15 3.26 -4.94
CA ALA A 77 -6.87 3.68 -3.56
C ALA A 77 -5.52 3.15 -3.07
N LEU A 78 -5.24 1.86 -3.27
CA LEU A 78 -3.97 1.26 -2.86
C LEU A 78 -2.78 1.82 -3.64
N GLU A 79 -2.92 2.05 -4.94
CA GLU A 79 -1.89 2.68 -5.77
C GLU A 79 -1.60 4.11 -5.28
N THR A 80 -2.64 4.88 -4.94
CA THR A 80 -2.49 6.22 -4.38
C THR A 80 -1.72 6.18 -3.05
N VAL A 81 -2.05 5.23 -2.18
CA VAL A 81 -1.34 5.03 -0.91
C VAL A 81 0.14 4.72 -1.15
N ILE A 82 0.47 3.81 -2.09
CA ILE A 82 1.87 3.50 -2.44
C ILE A 82 2.60 4.75 -2.93
N VAL A 83 1.99 5.52 -3.83
CA VAL A 83 2.62 6.71 -4.40
C VAL A 83 2.97 7.72 -3.31
N LEU A 84 2.07 7.92 -2.35
CA LEU A 84 2.34 8.81 -1.22
C LEU A 84 3.53 8.33 -0.38
N PHE A 85 3.61 7.04 -0.07
CA PHE A 85 4.75 6.48 0.67
C PHE A 85 6.06 6.56 -0.13
N ARG A 86 6.04 6.29 -1.44
CA ARG A 86 7.21 6.45 -2.31
C ARG A 86 7.74 7.87 -2.36
N ILE A 87 6.85 8.87 -2.36
CA ILE A 87 7.24 10.28 -2.35
C ILE A 87 7.92 10.63 -1.02
N ALA A 88 7.36 10.16 0.11
CA ALA A 88 7.95 10.36 1.41
C ALA A 88 9.37 9.75 1.49
N ASP A 89 9.54 8.54 0.96
CA ASP A 89 10.83 7.83 0.99
C ASP A 89 11.88 8.51 0.09
N ASN A 90 11.50 8.91 -1.13
CA ASN A 90 12.38 9.58 -2.09
C ASN A 90 12.90 10.95 -1.61
N THR A 91 12.19 11.61 -0.68
CA THR A 91 12.62 12.87 -0.09
C THR A 91 13.86 12.68 0.79
N SER A 92 13.95 11.57 1.53
CA SER A 92 15.07 11.27 2.42
C SER A 92 16.39 10.97 1.70
N GLU A 93 16.34 10.38 0.50
CA GLU A 93 17.53 10.10 -0.31
C GLU A 93 18.11 11.37 -0.95
N SER A 94 17.27 12.34 -1.29
CA SER A 94 17.71 13.61 -1.88
C SER A 94 18.63 14.39 -0.94
N GLU A 95 18.36 14.36 0.38
CA GLU A 95 19.21 14.99 1.40
C GLU A 95 20.58 14.31 1.53
N ARG A 96 20.64 12.98 1.47
CA ARG A 96 21.90 12.22 1.55
C ARG A 96 22.81 12.46 0.35
N ILE A 97 22.23 12.66 -0.83
CA ILE A 97 23.00 12.96 -2.05
C ILE A 97 23.66 14.34 -1.91
N LEU A 98 22.92 15.34 -1.42
CA LEU A 98 23.44 16.69 -1.21
C LEU A 98 24.57 16.73 -0.17
N GLU A 99 24.44 16.04 0.96
CA GLU A 99 25.52 15.97 1.94
C GLU A 99 26.79 15.30 1.39
N ARG A 100 26.62 14.24 0.59
CA ARG A 100 27.73 13.52 -0.02
C ARG A 100 28.46 14.39 -1.03
N ASP A 101 27.72 15.13 -1.85
CA ASP A 101 28.28 16.00 -2.88
C ASP A 101 28.92 17.25 -2.27
N TYR A 102 28.36 17.79 -1.19
CA TYR A 102 28.99 18.86 -0.40
C TYR A 102 30.32 18.39 0.21
N LYS A 103 30.35 17.23 0.89
CA LYS A 103 31.59 16.70 1.49
C LYS A 103 32.67 16.39 0.46
N LYS A 104 32.29 15.90 -0.73
CA LYS A 104 33.24 15.66 -1.82
C LYS A 104 33.87 16.95 -2.33
N GLN A 105 33.08 18.01 -2.49
CA GLN A 105 33.57 19.31 -2.94
C GLN A 105 34.54 19.91 -1.92
N VAL A 106 34.16 19.95 -0.64
CA VAL A 106 35.01 20.47 0.43
C VAL A 106 36.33 19.68 0.54
N SER A 107 36.28 18.35 0.45
CA SER A 107 37.50 17.52 0.48
C SER A 107 38.39 17.73 -0.75
N ALA A 108 37.82 18.03 -1.92
CA ALA A 108 38.59 18.35 -3.12
C ALA A 108 39.25 19.72 -3.01
N GLU A 109 38.56 20.72 -2.44
CA GLU A 109 39.12 22.05 -2.17
C GLU A 109 40.26 22.00 -1.15
N GLU A 110 40.11 21.29 -0.03
CA GLU A 110 41.18 21.13 0.97
C GLU A 110 42.43 20.44 0.40
N LYS A 111 42.24 19.48 -0.51
CA LYS A 111 43.37 18.82 -1.20
C LYS A 111 44.06 19.78 -2.16
N ALA A 112 43.30 20.55 -2.93
CA ALA A 112 43.83 21.54 -3.85
C ALA A 112 44.54 22.71 -3.14
N GLU A 113 44.13 23.05 -1.91
CA GLU A 113 44.81 24.05 -1.08
C GLU A 113 46.13 23.51 -0.51
N LYS A 114 46.18 22.24 -0.09
CA LYS A 114 47.41 21.62 0.44
C LYS A 114 48.48 21.31 -0.62
N GLU A 115 48.09 21.26 -1.89
CA GLU A 115 48.99 21.02 -3.03
C GLU A 115 49.57 22.31 -3.63
N LYS A 116 49.08 23.48 -3.19
CA LYS A 116 49.62 24.80 -3.54
C LYS A 116 50.65 25.27 -2.52
#